data_AF-A0A2E4EM61-F1
#
_entry.id   AF-A0A2E4EM61-F1
#
_cell.length_a   1.000
_cell.length_b   1.000
_cell.length_c   1.000
_cell.angle_alpha   90.00
_cell.angle_beta   90.00
_cell.angle_gamma   90.00
#
_symmetry.space_group_name_H-M   'P 1'
#
loop_
_entity.id
_entity.type
_entity.pdbx_description
1 polymer ?
#
loop_
_entity_poly.entity_id
_entity_poly.type
_entity_poly.pdbx_seq_one_letter_code
_entity_poly.pdbx_strand_id
1 'polypeptide(L)'
;MKVNFLYLCLNIKLTLKLLSNILTISAIVICTHAIAGGNVETKTLTDGTTIDRISSQLYKVTSYYKNGQVKEIGHYKNGERHGSFTRYSESGLKEASAFFYSDKKDGLWIFYDQHGNVKHYVFFHKNDIIRLENEGMVTNSEF
;
A
#
# COMPACT_ATOMS: atom_id res chain seq x y z
N MET A 1 20.16 -52.93 -44.64
CA MET A 1 19.46 -52.74 -43.35
C MET A 1 20.23 -51.73 -42.49
N LYS A 2 20.04 -50.41 -42.69
CA LYS A 2 20.76 -49.34 -41.97
C LYS A 2 19.91 -48.11 -41.62
N VAL A 3 18.57 -48.20 -41.76
CA VAL A 3 17.68 -47.01 -41.66
C VAL A 3 17.09 -46.79 -40.25
N ASN A 4 17.12 -47.77 -39.34
CA ASN A 4 16.49 -47.63 -38.02
C ASN A 4 17.34 -46.92 -36.95
N PHE A 5 18.68 -46.97 -37.06
CA PHE A 5 19.55 -46.40 -36.02
C PHE A 5 19.64 -44.87 -36.08
N LEU A 6 19.58 -44.29 -37.29
CA LEU A 6 19.60 -42.82 -37.45
C LEU A 6 18.30 -42.18 -36.96
N TYR A 7 17.14 -42.82 -37.20
CA TYR A 7 15.83 -42.30 -36.79
C TYR A 7 15.65 -42.34 -35.27
N LEU A 8 16.13 -43.39 -34.61
CA LEU A 8 16.12 -43.49 -33.15
C LEU A 8 17.04 -42.44 -32.51
N CYS A 9 18.25 -42.25 -33.05
CA CYS A 9 19.19 -41.21 -32.59
C CYS A 9 18.68 -39.78 -32.83
N LEU A 10 17.99 -39.52 -33.94
CA LEU A 10 17.41 -38.21 -34.24
C LEU A 10 16.24 -37.89 -33.29
N ASN A 11 15.38 -38.88 -33.01
CA ASN A 11 14.29 -38.72 -32.05
C ASN A 11 14.80 -38.54 -30.62
N ILE A 12 15.83 -39.28 -30.20
CA ILE A 12 16.46 -39.10 -28.88
C ILE A 12 17.13 -37.72 -28.75
N LYS A 13 17.83 -37.24 -29.79
CA LYS A 13 18.40 -35.88 -29.78
C LYS A 13 17.31 -34.79 -29.77
N LEU A 14 16.20 -35.00 -30.47
CA LEU A 14 15.09 -34.06 -30.52
C LEU A 14 14.34 -34.00 -29.19
N THR A 15 14.11 -35.14 -28.53
CA THR A 15 13.47 -35.21 -27.21
C THR A 15 14.37 -34.62 -26.11
N LEU A 16 15.69 -34.88 -26.14
CA LEU A 16 16.64 -34.26 -25.21
C LEU A 16 16.69 -32.73 -25.38
N LYS A 17 16.59 -32.22 -26.61
CA LYS A 17 16.59 -30.78 -26.91
C LYS A 17 15.25 -30.10 -26.56
N LEU A 18 14.13 -30.82 -26.66
CA LEU A 18 12.83 -30.37 -26.13
C LEU A 18 12.84 -30.32 -24.59
N LEU A 19 13.40 -31.34 -23.93
CA LEU A 19 13.53 -31.40 -22.47
C LEU A 19 14.43 -30.28 -21.93
N SER A 20 15.54 -29.97 -22.58
CA SER A 20 16.40 -28.84 -22.19
C SER A 20 15.69 -27.49 -22.36
N ASN A 21 14.92 -27.31 -23.43
CA ASN A 21 14.15 -26.08 -23.66
C ASN A 21 12.98 -25.94 -22.68
N ILE A 22 12.35 -27.04 -22.27
CA ILE A 22 11.30 -27.01 -21.22
C ILE A 22 11.90 -26.68 -19.85
N LEU A 23 13.09 -27.20 -19.52
CA LEU A 23 13.80 -26.82 -18.28
C LEU A 23 14.24 -25.35 -18.28
N THR A 24 14.66 -24.79 -19.42
CA THR A 24 15.06 -23.37 -19.49
C THR A 24 13.84 -22.45 -19.53
N ILE A 25 12.76 -22.82 -20.22
CA ILE A 25 11.50 -22.07 -20.21
C ILE A 25 10.88 -22.08 -18.81
N SER A 26 10.89 -23.22 -18.09
CA SER A 26 10.42 -23.24 -16.71
C SER A 26 11.29 -22.41 -15.77
N ALA A 27 12.62 -22.43 -15.92
CA ALA A 27 13.51 -21.56 -15.13
C ALA A 27 13.29 -20.06 -15.42
N ILE A 28 13.09 -19.67 -16.68
CA ILE A 28 12.80 -18.28 -17.08
C ILE A 28 11.42 -17.84 -16.60
N VAL A 29 10.40 -18.70 -16.73
CA VAL A 29 9.04 -18.44 -16.23
C VAL A 29 9.01 -18.40 -14.71
N ILE A 30 9.78 -19.23 -14.00
CA ILE A 30 9.91 -19.16 -12.54
C ILE A 30 10.63 -17.87 -12.14
N CYS A 31 11.64 -17.41 -12.90
CA CYS A 31 12.35 -16.16 -12.62
C CYS A 31 11.54 -14.89 -12.94
N THR A 32 10.60 -14.91 -13.88
CA THR A 32 9.68 -13.76 -14.09
C THR A 32 8.54 -13.71 -13.07
N HIS A 33 8.33 -14.80 -12.30
CA HIS A 33 7.47 -14.80 -11.11
C HIS A 33 8.26 -14.61 -9.81
N ALA A 34 9.58 -14.38 -9.87
CA ALA A 34 10.29 -13.68 -8.80
C ALA A 34 9.87 -12.21 -8.86
N ILE A 35 8.61 -11.96 -8.48
CA ILE A 35 8.11 -10.65 -8.16
C ILE A 35 9.10 -10.10 -7.14
N ALA A 36 9.77 -9.02 -7.51
CA ALA A 36 10.47 -8.14 -6.60
C ALA A 36 9.47 -7.55 -5.61
N GLY A 37 8.91 -8.39 -4.74
CA GLY A 37 8.17 -8.01 -3.57
C GLY A 37 9.19 -8.04 -2.46
N GLY A 38 9.74 -6.87 -2.10
CA GLY A 38 10.34 -6.75 -0.78
C GLY A 38 9.30 -7.28 0.20
N ASN A 39 9.64 -8.32 0.96
CA ASN A 39 8.72 -8.93 1.92
C ASN A 39 8.30 -7.82 2.89
N VAL A 40 7.08 -7.28 2.72
CA VAL A 40 6.52 -6.34 3.68
C VAL A 40 6.20 -7.16 4.91
N GLU A 41 7.12 -7.12 5.89
CA GLU A 41 6.92 -7.76 7.19
C GLU A 41 5.71 -7.10 7.86
N THR A 42 4.60 -7.83 7.86
CA THR A 42 3.35 -7.42 8.51
C THR A 42 3.31 -8.03 9.91
N LYS A 43 3.21 -7.18 10.94
CA LYS A 43 3.01 -7.61 12.33
C LYS A 43 1.59 -7.26 12.75
N THR A 44 0.86 -8.24 13.27
CA THR A 44 -0.47 -8.02 13.86
C THR A 44 -0.37 -7.98 15.38
N LEU A 45 -0.97 -6.96 16.00
CA LEU A 45 -1.07 -6.81 17.45
C LEU A 45 -2.26 -7.61 18.00
N THR A 46 -2.33 -7.74 19.33
CA THR A 46 -3.41 -8.49 20.01
C THR A 46 -4.80 -7.90 19.78
N ASP A 47 -4.90 -6.60 19.50
CA ASP A 47 -6.16 -5.91 19.19
C ASP A 47 -6.55 -5.96 17.70
N GLY A 48 -5.77 -6.67 16.88
CA GLY A 48 -5.99 -6.79 15.43
C GLY A 48 -5.35 -5.67 14.61
N THR A 49 -4.74 -4.67 15.22
CA THR A 49 -3.98 -3.63 14.50
C THR A 49 -2.83 -4.25 13.71
N THR A 50 -2.69 -3.88 12.44
CA THR A 50 -1.59 -4.33 11.59
C THR A 50 -0.52 -3.25 11.46
N ILE A 51 0.74 -3.67 11.43
CA ILE A 51 1.92 -2.83 11.26
C ILE A 51 2.73 -3.39 10.10
N ASP A 52 2.77 -2.63 9.01
CA ASP A 52 3.53 -2.96 7.81
C ASP A 52 4.84 -2.15 7.82
N ARG A 53 5.99 -2.83 7.79
CA ARG A 53 7.27 -2.15 7.62
C ARG A 53 7.45 -1.72 6.16
N ILE A 54 7.48 -0.41 5.92
CA ILE A 54 7.63 0.15 4.57
C ILE A 54 9.11 0.37 4.22
N SER A 55 9.90 0.90 5.16
CA SER A 55 11.35 1.05 4.99
C SER A 55 12.05 1.12 6.35
N SER A 56 13.32 1.54 6.38
CA SER A 56 14.02 1.76 7.66
C SER A 56 13.27 2.81 8.49
N GLN A 57 12.80 2.40 9.66
CA GLN A 57 12.10 3.24 10.64
C GLN A 57 10.78 3.86 10.13
N LEU A 58 10.28 3.49 8.95
CA LEU A 58 8.99 3.92 8.39
C LEU A 58 8.01 2.74 8.38
N TYR A 59 6.87 2.92 9.04
CA TYR A 59 5.84 1.92 9.20
C TYR A 59 4.49 2.49 8.78
N LYS A 60 3.65 1.66 8.18
CA LYS A 60 2.22 1.92 7.99
C LYS A 60 1.47 1.14 9.07
N VAL A 61 0.57 1.81 9.77
CA VAL A 61 -0.25 1.20 10.82
C VAL A 61 -1.71 1.29 10.39
N THR A 62 -2.42 0.16 10.43
CA THR A 62 -3.86 0.10 10.19
C THR A 62 -4.56 -0.46 11.41
N SER A 63 -5.47 0.33 11.97
CA SER A 63 -6.35 -0.09 13.07
C SER A 63 -7.76 -0.37 12.57
N TYR A 64 -8.49 -1.22 13.29
CA TYR A 64 -9.79 -1.71 12.87
C TYR A 64 -10.83 -1.52 13.97
N TYR A 65 -12.09 -1.39 13.57
CA TYR A 65 -13.23 -1.51 14.45
C TYR A 65 -13.51 -2.98 14.79
N LYS A 66 -14.36 -3.22 15.79
CA LYS A 66 -14.75 -4.59 16.19
C LYS A 66 -15.43 -5.37 15.07
N ASN A 67 -16.07 -4.68 14.13
CA ASN A 67 -16.70 -5.27 12.95
C ASN A 67 -15.69 -5.62 11.82
N GLY A 68 -14.38 -5.40 12.05
CA GLY A 68 -13.32 -5.65 11.08
C GLY A 68 -13.12 -4.57 10.03
N GLN A 69 -13.96 -3.52 10.01
CA GLN A 69 -13.75 -2.38 9.12
C GLN A 69 -12.58 -1.53 9.57
N VAL A 70 -11.89 -0.91 8.61
CA VAL A 70 -10.77 -0.02 8.90
C VAL A 70 -11.26 1.18 9.69
N LYS A 71 -10.58 1.46 10.80
CA LYS A 71 -10.82 2.64 11.63
C LYS A 71 -9.87 3.78 11.25
N GLU A 72 -8.59 3.48 11.13
CA GLU A 72 -7.58 4.48 10.80
C GLU A 72 -6.39 3.82 10.12
N ILE A 73 -5.86 4.51 9.10
CA ILE A 73 -4.60 4.19 8.45
C ILE A 73 -3.69 5.38 8.63
N GLY A 74 -2.44 5.13 9.03
CA GLY A 74 -1.45 6.18 9.22
C GLY A 74 -0.02 5.68 9.06
N HIS A 75 0.92 6.62 9.08
CA HIS A 75 2.34 6.33 8.91
C HIS A 75 3.14 6.84 10.10
N TYR A 76 4.13 6.06 10.50
CA TYR A 76 5.01 6.36 11.61
C TYR A 76 6.45 6.31 11.14
N LYS A 77 7.20 7.39 11.41
CA LYS A 77 8.64 7.47 11.15
C LYS A 77 9.35 7.64 12.48
N ASN A 78 10.34 6.79 12.77
CA ASN A 78 11.07 6.79 14.04
C ASN A 78 10.16 6.65 15.27
N GLY A 79 9.01 6.00 15.12
CA GLY A 79 8.00 5.86 16.20
C GLY A 79 7.06 7.05 16.35
N GLU A 80 7.23 8.13 15.59
CA GLU A 80 6.38 9.33 15.63
C GLU A 80 5.44 9.35 14.43
N ARG A 81 4.23 9.92 14.56
CA ARG A 81 3.33 10.10 13.40
C ARG A 81 3.99 10.98 12.35
N HIS A 82 3.95 10.52 11.10
CA HIS A 82 4.65 11.19 10.01
C HIS A 82 3.98 10.88 8.67
N GLY A 83 3.57 11.89 7.92
CA GLY A 83 2.86 11.76 6.66
C GLY A 83 1.34 11.73 6.83
N SER A 84 0.66 11.06 5.89
CA SER A 84 -0.79 11.05 5.80
C SER A 84 -1.44 10.05 6.77
N PHE A 85 -2.54 10.50 7.36
CA PHE A 85 -3.47 9.74 8.17
C PHE A 85 -4.87 9.87 7.58
N THR A 86 -5.62 8.78 7.59
CA THR A 86 -7.03 8.77 7.20
C THR A 86 -7.83 8.01 8.24
N ARG A 87 -8.91 8.62 8.71
CA ARG A 87 -9.89 8.02 9.60
C ARG A 87 -11.19 7.74 8.88
N TYR A 88 -11.79 6.61 9.21
CA TYR A 88 -13.06 6.15 8.68
C TYR A 88 -14.01 5.89 9.86
N SER A 89 -15.30 5.97 9.59
CA SER A 89 -16.37 5.58 10.50
C SER A 89 -16.57 4.07 10.52
N GLU A 90 -17.38 3.56 11.45
CA GLU A 90 -17.72 2.13 11.53
C GLU A 90 -18.42 1.58 10.29
N SER A 91 -19.02 2.44 9.46
CA SER A 91 -19.64 2.08 8.17
C SER A 91 -18.69 2.21 6.97
N GLY A 92 -17.43 2.62 7.22
CA GLY A 92 -16.40 2.74 6.19
C GLY A 92 -16.37 4.10 5.48
N LEU A 93 -17.24 5.05 5.87
CA LEU A 93 -17.21 6.41 5.33
C LEU A 93 -16.01 7.17 5.90
N LYS A 94 -15.29 7.89 5.04
CA LYS A 94 -14.16 8.72 5.44
C LYS A 94 -14.63 9.86 6.35
N GLU A 95 -14.03 9.98 7.52
CA GLU A 95 -14.37 11.02 8.50
C GLU A 95 -13.33 12.16 8.50
N ALA A 96 -12.06 11.82 8.29
CA ALA A 96 -10.99 12.80 8.26
C ALA A 96 -9.78 12.34 7.45
N SER A 97 -9.07 13.33 6.89
CA SER A 97 -7.69 13.19 6.41
C SER A 97 -6.82 14.16 7.19
N ALA A 98 -5.61 13.75 7.55
CA ALA A 98 -4.68 14.57 8.31
C ALA A 98 -3.25 14.36 7.81
N PHE A 99 -2.41 15.37 7.98
CA PHE A 99 -0.98 15.26 7.79
C PHE A 99 -0.24 15.60 9.09
N PHE A 100 0.79 14.80 9.37
CA PHE A 100 1.65 14.95 10.53
C PHE A 100 3.12 15.02 10.12
N TYR A 101 3.92 15.73 10.90
CA TYR A 101 5.38 15.72 10.79
C TYR A 101 5.98 15.63 12.19
N SER A 102 6.57 14.47 12.51
CA SER A 102 7.17 14.20 13.83
C SER A 102 6.18 14.52 14.96
N ASP A 103 5.04 13.83 14.93
CA ASP A 103 3.91 13.94 15.85
C ASP A 103 3.18 15.28 15.93
N LYS A 104 3.66 16.30 15.20
CA LYS A 104 2.99 17.59 15.07
C LYS A 104 2.01 17.57 13.92
N LYS A 105 0.85 18.21 14.10
CA LYS A 105 -0.05 18.52 13.00
C LYS A 105 0.67 19.51 12.08
N ASP A 106 0.82 19.15 10.82
CA ASP A 106 1.49 20.00 9.85
C ASP A 106 0.87 19.74 8.47
N GLY A 107 0.48 20.78 7.75
CA GLY A 107 -0.23 20.66 6.47
C GLY A 107 -1.75 20.55 6.59
N LEU A 108 -2.36 20.03 5.53
CA LEU A 108 -3.80 20.05 5.31
C LEU A 108 -4.53 18.97 6.10
N TRP A 109 -5.58 19.39 6.82
CA TRP A 109 -6.55 18.53 7.46
C TRP A 109 -7.92 18.75 6.83
N ILE A 110 -8.59 17.66 6.48
CA ILE A 110 -9.90 17.67 5.82
C ILE A 110 -10.86 16.89 6.68
N PHE A 111 -12.01 17.48 7.01
CA PHE A 111 -13.06 16.82 7.77
C PHE A 111 -14.30 16.65 6.90
N TYR A 112 -14.90 15.47 6.99
CA TYR A 112 -16.06 15.11 6.19
C TYR A 112 -17.32 15.03 7.06
N ASP A 113 -18.49 15.24 6.44
CA ASP A 113 -19.77 14.99 7.07
C ASP A 113 -20.17 13.49 6.98
N GLN A 114 -21.32 13.15 7.53
CA GLN A 114 -21.87 11.79 7.50
C GLN A 114 -22.26 11.28 6.09
N HIS A 115 -22.24 12.15 5.09
CA HIS A 115 -22.51 11.83 3.68
C HIS A 115 -21.22 11.75 2.86
N GLY A 116 -20.06 12.05 3.47
CA GLY A 116 -18.76 12.06 2.81
C GLY A 116 -18.42 13.38 2.11
N ASN A 117 -19.20 14.44 2.30
CA ASN A 117 -18.90 15.77 1.78
C ASN A 117 -17.89 16.48 2.68
N VAL A 118 -17.07 17.36 2.11
CA VAL A 118 -16.08 18.10 2.91
C VAL A 118 -16.77 19.19 3.71
N LYS A 119 -16.75 19.08 5.03
CA LYS A 119 -17.31 20.09 5.95
C LYS A 119 -16.41 21.32 6.08
N HIS A 120 -15.12 21.10 6.27
CA HIS A 120 -14.12 22.16 6.41
C HIS A 120 -12.69 21.64 6.25
N TYR A 121 -11.79 22.58 5.99
CA TYR A 121 -10.35 22.41 5.92
C TYR A 121 -9.68 23.17 7.05
N VAL A 122 -8.60 22.60 7.58
CA VAL A 122 -7.73 23.28 8.55
C VAL A 122 -6.28 23.08 8.11
N PHE A 123 -5.55 24.18 7.97
CA PHE A 123 -4.13 24.16 7.67
C PHE A 123 -3.36 24.35 8.96
N PHE A 124 -2.53 23.36 9.30
CA PHE A 124 -1.67 23.43 10.47
C PHE A 124 -0.22 23.69 10.08
N HIS A 125 0.53 24.34 10.96
CA HIS A 125 1.99 24.33 10.94
C HIS A 125 2.48 24.12 12.36
N LYS A 126 3.24 23.05 12.61
CA LYS A 126 3.77 22.73 13.95
C LYS A 126 2.73 22.79 15.08
N ASN A 127 1.52 22.26 14.84
CA ASN A 127 0.33 22.28 15.70
C ASN A 127 -0.49 23.57 15.71
N ASP A 128 0.02 24.68 15.18
CA ASP A 128 -0.72 25.95 15.14
C ASP A 128 -1.66 25.96 13.94
N ILE A 129 -2.89 26.48 14.15
CA ILE A 129 -3.83 26.70 13.05
C ILE A 129 -3.37 27.93 12.28
N ILE A 130 -3.07 27.76 11.00
CA ILE A 130 -2.70 28.83 10.09
C ILE A 130 -3.93 29.37 9.35
N ARG A 131 -4.83 28.47 8.94
CA ARG A 131 -6.05 28.82 8.20
C ARG A 131 -7.14 27.80 8.48
N LEU A 132 -8.39 28.28 8.55
CA LEU A 132 -9.59 27.46 8.59
C LEU A 132 -10.52 27.91 7.46
N GLU A 133 -11.04 26.96 6.70
CA GLU A 133 -11.96 27.20 5.58
C GLU A 133 -13.18 26.28 5.71
N ASN A 134 -14.39 26.82 5.68
CA ASN A 134 -15.62 26.01 5.67
C ASN A 134 -16.09 25.76 4.23
N GLU A 135 -16.92 24.74 4.02
CA GLU A 135 -17.48 24.33 2.71
C GLU A 135 -18.17 25.46 1.91
N GLY A 136 -18.53 26.58 2.54
CA GLY A 136 -19.09 27.78 1.89
C GLY A 136 -18.11 28.94 1.65
N MET A 137 -16.84 28.81 2.02
CA MET A 137 -15.80 29.84 1.85
C MET A 137 -14.80 29.51 0.72
N VAL A 138 -15.01 28.40 0.00
CA VAL A 138 -14.33 28.14 -1.27
C VAL A 138 -14.96 29.07 -2.32
N THR A 139 -14.76 30.37 -2.16
CA THR A 139 -14.95 31.31 -3.25
C THR A 139 -13.90 30.94 -4.27
N ASN A 140 -14.34 30.68 -5.50
CA ASN A 140 -13.50 30.64 -6.69
C ASN A 140 -12.69 31.95 -6.77
N SER A 141 -11.56 32.05 -6.06
CA SER A 141 -10.53 33.02 -6.37
C SER A 141 -9.59 32.32 -7.33
N GLU A 142 -10.04 32.33 -8.57
CA GLU A 142 -9.27 32.36 -9.81
C GLU A 142 -7.75 32.29 -9.60
N PHE A 143 -7.17 31.17 -10.04
CA PHE A 143 -5.91 31.20 -10.77
C PHE A 143 -6.21 31.36 -12.25
#